data_AF-A0A949P5D0-F1
#
_entry.id   AF-A0A949P5D0-F1
#
_cell.length_a   1.000
_cell.length_b   1.000
_cell.length_c   1.000
_cell.angle_alpha   90.00
_cell.angle_beta   90.00
_cell.angle_gamma   90.00
#
_symmetry.space_group_name_H-M   'P 1'
#
loop_
_entity.id
_entity.type
_entity.pdbx_description
1 polymer ?
#
loop_
_entity_poly.entity_id
_entity_poly.type
_entity_poly.pdbx_seq_one_letter_code
_entity_poly.pdbx_strand_id
1 'polypeptide(L)'
;MRKASESSLADMRVELPWLLDELVRDGMICEDDARACRASRTDKVSDKLHPVQILARLYVDSLGSKGSSLSTKALTSWLAEKAGQPEFPIDPLKIDIPAITAVMSYAFAQRHQLLAIEVGPDYVVVGSTQPFLKAWEPDLKQTLKGKEIRRVVLNVDDYARYSVEFYNLARSVSGAGKHDQSGKGGGANFEQLLELGKLSSIEANDQHVVSIVDWLLQYAFEQRASDIHLEPRRDSGKVRFRIDGILHDVNEFPANVMAAVSSRIKILGRMNVAEKRRPQDGR
;
A
#
# COMPACT_ATOMS: atom_id res chain seq x y z
N MET A 1 -22.36 -28.05 -15.27
CA MET A 1 -21.37 -26.98 -15.02
C MET A 1 -21.47 -25.99 -16.18
N ARG A 2 -22.25 -24.91 -16.03
CA ARG A 2 -22.30 -23.84 -17.04
C ARG A 2 -21.21 -22.85 -16.68
N LYS A 3 -20.23 -22.64 -17.59
CA LYS A 3 -19.36 -21.46 -17.57
C LYS A 3 -20.29 -20.25 -17.42
N ALA A 4 -20.14 -19.47 -16.36
CA ALA A 4 -20.62 -18.09 -16.38
C ALA A 4 -20.01 -17.47 -17.65
N SER A 5 -20.85 -16.89 -18.50
CA SER A 5 -20.42 -16.32 -19.76
C SER A 5 -19.27 -15.34 -19.50
N GLU A 6 -18.07 -15.62 -20.00
CA GLU A 6 -16.89 -14.74 -19.91
C GLU A 6 -17.17 -13.29 -20.35
N SER A 7 -18.26 -13.07 -21.10
CA SER A 7 -18.79 -11.76 -21.51
C SER A 7 -19.37 -10.89 -20.37
N SER A 8 -19.77 -11.44 -19.21
CA SER A 8 -20.48 -10.67 -18.18
C SER A 8 -19.56 -10.03 -17.13
N LEU A 9 -18.27 -10.41 -17.11
CA LEU A 9 -17.28 -9.90 -16.15
C LEU A 9 -16.35 -8.84 -16.75
N ALA A 10 -16.54 -8.49 -18.03
CA ALA A 10 -15.71 -7.51 -18.70
C ALA A 10 -15.98 -6.10 -18.15
N ASP A 11 -14.95 -5.46 -17.60
CA ASP A 11 -14.98 -4.08 -17.07
C ASP A 11 -16.02 -3.84 -15.97
N MET A 12 -16.28 -4.87 -15.17
CA MET A 12 -17.18 -4.82 -14.02
C MET A 12 -16.44 -4.37 -12.76
N ARG A 13 -17.09 -3.55 -11.92
CA ARG A 13 -16.60 -3.28 -10.56
C ARG A 13 -17.04 -4.41 -9.62
N VAL A 14 -16.11 -4.93 -8.82
CA VAL A 14 -16.43 -5.85 -7.73
C VAL A 14 -17.18 -5.07 -6.66
N GLU A 15 -18.42 -5.49 -6.40
CA GLU A 15 -19.30 -4.96 -5.37
C GLU A 15 -19.76 -6.07 -4.43
N LEU A 16 -20.20 -5.72 -3.22
CA LEU A 16 -20.59 -6.69 -2.20
C LEU A 16 -21.71 -7.65 -2.65
N PRO A 17 -22.79 -7.21 -3.32
CA PRO A 17 -23.83 -8.12 -3.79
C PRO A 17 -23.29 -9.18 -4.75
N TRP A 18 -22.49 -8.75 -5.73
CA TRP A 18 -21.85 -9.66 -6.68
C TRP A 18 -20.90 -10.64 -5.98
N LEU A 19 -20.10 -10.15 -5.04
CA LEU A 19 -19.15 -10.99 -4.30
C LEU A 19 -19.87 -12.11 -3.55
N LEU A 20 -20.97 -11.79 -2.86
CA LEU A 20 -21.79 -12.78 -2.16
C LEU A 20 -22.40 -13.81 -3.11
N ASP A 21 -22.98 -13.36 -4.23
CA ASP A 21 -23.61 -14.25 -5.22
C ASP A 21 -22.61 -15.24 -5.83
N GLU A 22 -21.39 -14.78 -6.14
CA GLU A 22 -20.34 -15.65 -6.67
C GLU A 22 -19.75 -16.59 -5.62
N LEU A 23 -19.57 -16.13 -4.38
CA LEU A 23 -19.07 -16.99 -3.30
C LEU A 23 -20.05 -18.12 -2.96
N VAL A 24 -21.35 -17.84 -2.96
CA VAL A 24 -22.39 -18.88 -2.86
C VAL A 24 -22.29 -19.85 -4.04
N ARG A 25 -22.21 -19.30 -5.27
CA ARG A 25 -22.17 -20.12 -6.49
C ARG A 25 -20.96 -21.07 -6.51
N ASP A 26 -19.83 -20.59 -6.02
CA ASP A 26 -18.59 -21.37 -5.93
C ASP A 26 -18.51 -22.23 -4.66
N GLY A 27 -19.54 -22.19 -3.79
CA GLY A 27 -19.65 -23.01 -2.59
C GLY A 27 -18.75 -22.59 -1.43
N MET A 28 -18.23 -21.36 -1.46
CA MET A 28 -17.36 -20.79 -0.42
C MET A 28 -18.16 -20.36 0.83
N ILE A 29 -19.43 -20.01 0.66
CA ILE A 29 -20.39 -19.69 1.74
C ILE A 29 -21.75 -20.31 1.43
N CYS A 30 -22.59 -20.49 2.45
CA CYS A 30 -23.98 -20.90 2.24
C CYS A 30 -24.90 -19.70 1.98
N GLU A 31 -26.09 -19.97 1.42
CA GLU A 31 -27.07 -18.93 1.11
C GLU A 31 -27.57 -18.19 2.37
N ASP A 32 -27.60 -18.88 3.51
CA ASP A 32 -28.00 -18.29 4.78
C ASP A 32 -26.96 -17.28 5.28
N ASP A 33 -25.67 -17.60 5.17
CA ASP A 33 -24.57 -16.68 5.50
C ASP A 33 -24.60 -15.45 4.58
N ALA A 34 -24.82 -15.66 3.28
CA ALA A 34 -24.94 -14.58 2.30
C ALA A 34 -26.14 -13.67 2.62
N ARG A 35 -27.29 -14.25 2.99
CA ARG A 35 -28.48 -13.50 3.42
C ARG A 35 -28.21 -12.70 4.69
N ALA A 36 -27.51 -13.28 5.68
CA ALA A 36 -27.11 -12.58 6.89
C ALA A 36 -26.20 -11.40 6.56
N CYS A 37 -25.19 -11.57 5.70
CA CYS A 37 -24.30 -10.49 5.27
C CYS A 37 -25.05 -9.35 4.56
N ARG A 38 -26.05 -9.66 3.72
CA ARG A 38 -26.89 -8.64 3.06
C ARG A 38 -27.78 -7.87 4.04
N ALA A 39 -28.21 -8.52 5.12
CA ALA A 39 -29.08 -7.92 6.15
C ALA A 39 -28.30 -7.12 7.21
N SER A 40 -27.00 -7.40 7.38
CA SER A 40 -26.13 -6.69 8.30
C SER A 40 -26.03 -5.20 7.94
N ARG A 41 -26.26 -4.33 8.92
CA ARG A 41 -26.02 -2.90 8.75
C ARG A 41 -24.52 -2.64 8.82
N THR A 42 -23.97 -2.15 7.72
CA THR A 42 -22.63 -1.59 7.71
C THR A 42 -22.63 -0.23 8.42
N ASP A 43 -21.72 -0.05 9.37
CA ASP A 43 -21.49 1.26 9.99
C ASP A 43 -20.94 2.25 8.95
N LYS A 44 -21.06 3.57 9.21
CA LYS A 44 -20.53 4.64 8.33
C LYS A 44 -19.04 4.49 7.96
N VAL A 45 -18.26 3.75 8.75
CA VAL A 45 -16.85 3.46 8.49
C VAL A 45 -16.69 2.48 7.32
N SER A 46 -17.61 1.53 7.17
CA SER A 46 -17.58 0.49 6.13
C SER A 46 -17.93 1.03 4.74
N ASP A 47 -18.60 2.17 4.62
CA ASP A 47 -18.96 2.79 3.33
C ASP A 47 -17.74 3.20 2.49
N LYS A 48 -16.56 3.33 3.12
CA LYS A 48 -15.30 3.66 2.44
C LYS A 48 -14.40 2.46 2.20
N LEU A 49 -14.76 1.27 2.70
CA LEU A 49 -13.95 0.08 2.61
C LEU A 49 -14.18 -0.67 1.30
N HIS A 50 -13.20 -1.45 0.89
CA HIS A 50 -13.36 -2.34 -0.25
C HIS A 50 -14.37 -3.45 0.09
N PRO A 51 -15.22 -3.92 -0.86
CA PRO A 51 -16.19 -4.99 -0.60
C PRO A 51 -15.61 -6.26 0.01
N VAL A 52 -14.38 -6.62 -0.38
CA VAL A 52 -13.62 -7.74 0.23
C VAL A 52 -13.35 -7.52 1.72
N GLN A 53 -12.98 -6.29 2.13
CA GLN A 53 -12.74 -5.95 3.53
C GLN A 53 -14.05 -5.96 4.33
N ILE A 54 -15.12 -5.41 3.73
CA ILE A 54 -16.46 -5.42 4.34
C ILE A 54 -16.88 -6.86 4.61
N LEU A 55 -16.79 -7.74 3.60
CA LEU A 55 -17.20 -9.12 3.75
C LEU A 55 -16.35 -9.88 4.77
N ALA A 56 -15.02 -9.73 4.72
CA ALA A 56 -14.12 -10.38 5.68
C ALA A 56 -14.49 -10.02 7.13
N ARG A 57 -14.81 -8.74 7.37
CA ARG A 57 -15.24 -8.26 8.69
C ARG A 57 -16.61 -8.82 9.09
N LEU A 58 -17.61 -8.72 8.22
CA LEU A 58 -18.96 -9.24 8.50
C LEU A 58 -18.94 -10.75 8.79
N TYR A 59 -18.10 -11.50 8.09
CA TYR A 59 -18.02 -12.94 8.26
C TYR A 59 -17.39 -13.34 9.60
N VAL A 60 -16.35 -12.60 10.04
CA VAL A 60 -15.77 -12.75 11.38
C VAL A 60 -16.80 -12.49 12.48
N ASP A 61 -17.63 -11.46 12.32
CA ASP A 61 -18.66 -11.10 13.28
C ASP A 61 -19.82 -12.11 13.31
N SER A 62 -20.12 -12.75 12.17
CA SER A 62 -21.26 -13.68 12.02
C SER A 62 -20.98 -15.11 12.50
N LEU A 63 -19.74 -15.61 12.37
CA LEU A 63 -19.38 -17.01 12.61
C LEU A 63 -18.29 -17.10 13.66
N GLY A 64 -18.68 -16.94 14.93
CA GLY A 64 -17.82 -17.22 16.06
C GLY A 64 -17.16 -18.60 15.96
N SER A 65 -15.89 -18.62 15.57
CA SER A 65 -14.92 -19.73 15.72
C SER A 65 -15.18 -21.09 15.05
N LYS A 66 -16.25 -21.30 14.25
CA LYS A 66 -16.56 -22.64 13.67
C LYS A 66 -16.48 -22.79 12.15
N GLY A 67 -16.32 -21.72 11.39
CA GLY A 67 -16.10 -21.77 9.94
C GLY A 67 -14.68 -21.33 9.58
N SER A 68 -14.08 -21.95 8.55
CA SER A 68 -12.85 -21.44 7.92
C SER A 68 -12.99 -19.95 7.66
N SER A 69 -12.15 -19.12 8.27
CA SER A 69 -12.34 -17.67 8.23
C SER A 69 -12.18 -17.17 6.78
N LEU A 70 -13.18 -16.44 6.29
CA LEU A 70 -13.07 -15.66 5.06
C LEU A 70 -12.19 -14.44 5.33
N SER A 71 -10.88 -14.68 5.48
CA SER A 71 -9.89 -13.62 5.57
C SER A 71 -9.83 -12.83 4.26
N THR A 72 -9.35 -11.58 4.33
CA THR A 72 -9.05 -10.78 3.14
C THR A 72 -8.08 -11.48 2.21
N LYS A 73 -7.12 -12.23 2.76
CA LYS A 73 -6.22 -13.11 1.99
C LYS A 73 -6.97 -14.18 1.22
N ALA A 74 -7.81 -14.97 1.88
CA ALA A 74 -8.57 -16.04 1.22
C ALA A 74 -9.49 -15.50 0.11
N LEU A 75 -10.18 -14.38 0.37
CA LEU A 75 -11.02 -13.70 -0.61
C LEU A 75 -10.22 -13.12 -1.78
N THR A 76 -9.01 -12.61 -1.52
CA THR A 76 -8.10 -12.10 -2.57
C THR A 76 -7.64 -13.23 -3.48
N SER A 77 -7.18 -14.35 -2.90
CA SER A 77 -6.75 -15.52 -3.68
C SER A 77 -7.90 -16.07 -4.54
N TRP A 78 -9.09 -16.22 -3.96
CA TRP A 78 -10.28 -16.62 -4.72
C TRP A 78 -10.62 -15.64 -5.86
N LEU A 79 -10.55 -14.33 -5.61
CA LEU A 79 -10.85 -13.31 -6.61
C LEU A 79 -9.80 -13.31 -7.75
N ALA A 80 -8.53 -13.57 -7.42
CA ALA A 80 -7.44 -13.71 -8.38
C ALA A 80 -7.67 -14.89 -9.33
N GLU A 81 -8.02 -16.06 -8.78
CA GLU A 81 -8.41 -17.24 -9.54
C GLU A 81 -9.62 -16.98 -10.43
N LYS A 82 -10.67 -16.36 -9.88
CA LYS A 82 -11.90 -16.00 -10.61
C LYS A 82 -11.61 -15.04 -11.77
N ALA A 83 -10.65 -14.14 -11.60
CA ALA A 83 -10.25 -13.17 -12.61
C ALA A 83 -9.21 -13.69 -13.61
N GLY A 84 -8.69 -14.92 -13.43
CA GLY A 84 -7.62 -15.48 -14.23
C GLY A 84 -6.33 -14.65 -14.17
N GLN A 85 -6.09 -13.97 -13.05
CA GLN A 85 -4.92 -13.10 -12.85
C GLN A 85 -4.12 -13.61 -11.65
N PRO A 86 -2.79 -13.61 -11.71
CA PRO A 86 -1.99 -14.04 -10.57
C PRO A 86 -2.14 -13.05 -9.41
N GLU A 87 -2.19 -13.59 -8.19
CA GLU A 87 -2.03 -12.79 -6.97
C GLU A 87 -0.54 -12.42 -6.81
N PHE A 88 -0.27 -11.18 -6.41
CA PHE A 88 1.09 -10.73 -6.12
C PHE A 88 1.22 -10.33 -4.64
N PRO A 89 1.98 -11.07 -3.82
CA PRO A 89 2.30 -10.66 -2.45
C PRO A 89 3.36 -9.56 -2.45
N ILE A 90 3.06 -8.42 -1.84
CA ILE A 90 4.00 -7.29 -1.80
C ILE A 90 5.07 -7.56 -0.74
N ASP A 91 6.31 -7.76 -1.19
CA ASP A 91 7.49 -7.73 -0.34
C ASP A 91 8.18 -6.37 -0.49
N PRO A 92 7.98 -5.42 0.45
CA PRO A 92 8.47 -4.05 0.29
C PRO A 92 10.00 -3.96 0.16
N LEU A 93 10.76 -4.99 0.58
CA LEU A 93 12.22 -5.03 0.46
C LEU A 93 12.71 -5.23 -0.97
N LYS A 94 11.85 -5.80 -1.83
CA LYS A 94 12.18 -6.15 -3.21
C LYS A 94 11.66 -5.11 -4.21
N ILE A 95 11.02 -4.05 -3.73
CA ILE A 95 10.36 -3.04 -4.58
C ILE A 95 11.30 -1.87 -4.81
N ASP A 96 11.54 -1.56 -6.09
CA ASP A 96 12.16 -0.29 -6.51
C ASP A 96 11.10 0.82 -6.47
N ILE A 97 10.95 1.43 -5.30
CA ILE A 97 9.94 2.47 -5.02
C ILE A 97 10.07 3.67 -5.98
N PRO A 98 11.27 4.23 -6.25
CA PRO A 98 11.43 5.27 -7.26
C PRO A 98 10.88 4.87 -8.64
N ALA A 99 11.21 3.67 -9.12
CA ALA A 99 10.76 3.21 -10.43
C ALA A 99 9.24 3.02 -10.49
N ILE A 100 8.64 2.36 -9.49
CA ILE A 100 7.20 2.06 -9.50
C ILE A 100 6.34 3.30 -9.30
N THR A 101 6.78 4.27 -8.49
CA THR A 101 6.01 5.51 -8.24
C THR A 101 6.13 6.52 -9.38
N ALA A 102 7.11 6.35 -10.28
CA ALA A 102 7.23 7.13 -11.51
C ALA A 102 6.28 6.66 -12.63
N VAL A 103 5.74 5.43 -12.54
CA VAL A 103 4.82 4.86 -13.55
C VAL A 103 3.53 5.67 -13.68
N MET A 104 2.95 6.07 -12.55
CA MET A 104 1.68 6.81 -12.50
C MET A 104 1.64 7.74 -11.29
N SER A 105 0.84 8.80 -11.38
CA SER A 105 0.63 9.69 -10.24
C SER A 105 -0.14 9.00 -9.11
N TYR A 106 0.07 9.43 -7.86
CA TYR A 106 -0.70 8.95 -6.71
C TYR A 106 -2.22 9.12 -6.91
N ALA A 107 -2.65 10.24 -7.52
CA ALA A 107 -4.06 10.49 -7.77
C ALA A 107 -4.67 9.48 -8.75
N PHE A 108 -3.92 9.11 -9.80
CA PHE A 108 -4.33 8.08 -10.75
C PHE A 108 -4.37 6.70 -10.09
N ALA A 109 -3.31 6.33 -9.36
CA ALA A 109 -3.22 5.11 -8.57
C ALA A 109 -4.41 4.95 -7.62
N GLN A 110 -4.71 5.97 -6.81
CA GLN A 110 -5.84 5.97 -5.87
C GLN A 110 -7.20 5.88 -6.57
N ARG A 111 -7.42 6.70 -7.61
CA ARG A 111 -8.69 6.73 -8.36
C ARG A 111 -9.04 5.36 -8.94
N HIS A 112 -8.05 4.64 -9.46
CA HIS A 112 -8.24 3.35 -10.12
C HIS A 112 -7.90 2.14 -9.24
N GLN A 113 -7.49 2.37 -7.99
CA GLN A 113 -7.04 1.35 -7.05
C GLN A 113 -5.91 0.47 -7.61
N LEU A 114 -4.86 1.13 -8.10
CA LEU A 114 -3.72 0.52 -8.78
C LEU A 114 -2.41 0.81 -8.04
N LEU A 115 -1.47 -0.11 -8.12
CA LEU A 115 -0.09 0.10 -7.69
C LEU A 115 0.83 -0.60 -8.69
N ALA A 116 1.81 0.12 -9.24
CA ALA A 116 2.90 -0.53 -9.97
C ALA A 116 3.77 -1.28 -8.96
N ILE A 117 4.19 -2.50 -9.32
CA ILE A 117 4.91 -3.40 -8.42
C ILE A 117 6.29 -3.76 -8.99
N GLU A 118 6.42 -3.76 -10.31
CA GLU A 118 7.67 -4.07 -10.98
C GLU A 118 7.75 -3.29 -12.31
N VAL A 119 8.94 -2.76 -12.61
CA VAL A 119 9.22 -2.08 -13.88
C VAL A 119 10.37 -2.79 -14.56
N GLY A 120 10.07 -3.53 -15.63
CA GLY A 120 11.07 -4.17 -16.48
C GLY A 120 11.44 -3.31 -17.70
N PRO A 121 12.34 -3.80 -18.56
CA PRO A 121 12.73 -3.11 -19.81
C PRO A 121 11.56 -2.93 -20.78
N ASP A 122 10.74 -3.97 -20.95
CA ASP A 122 9.64 -4.00 -21.93
C ASP A 122 8.25 -4.20 -21.31
N TYR A 123 8.17 -4.26 -19.97
CA TYR A 123 6.91 -4.47 -19.27
C TYR A 123 6.82 -3.66 -17.97
N VAL A 124 5.61 -3.50 -17.48
CA VAL A 124 5.29 -3.02 -16.13
C VAL A 124 4.27 -3.96 -15.52
N VAL A 125 4.52 -4.42 -14.30
CA VAL A 125 3.56 -5.18 -13.50
C VAL A 125 2.71 -4.19 -12.71
N VAL A 126 1.41 -4.19 -12.97
CA VAL A 126 0.42 -3.32 -12.31
C VAL A 126 -0.55 -4.19 -11.52
N GLY A 127 -0.53 -4.00 -10.21
CA GLY A 127 -1.46 -4.63 -9.30
C GLY A 127 -2.74 -3.82 -9.12
N SER A 128 -3.87 -4.51 -8.98
CA SER A 128 -5.18 -3.91 -8.73
C SER A 128 -5.97 -4.68 -7.67
N THR A 129 -6.81 -3.97 -6.92
CA THR A 129 -7.83 -4.58 -6.06
C THR A 129 -9.15 -4.84 -6.80
N GLN A 130 -9.26 -4.35 -8.04
CA GLN A 130 -10.45 -4.41 -8.90
C GLN A 130 -10.10 -5.09 -10.25
N PRO A 131 -9.87 -6.42 -10.26
CA PRO A 131 -9.18 -7.09 -11.36
C PRO A 131 -9.98 -7.15 -12.67
N PHE A 132 -11.29 -6.89 -12.64
CA PHE A 132 -12.13 -6.85 -13.83
C PHE A 132 -12.13 -5.50 -14.54
N LEU A 133 -11.78 -4.41 -13.84
CA LEU A 133 -11.70 -3.07 -14.42
C LEU A 133 -10.45 -2.90 -15.28
N LYS A 134 -10.65 -2.57 -16.56
CA LYS A 134 -9.58 -2.39 -17.57
C LYS A 134 -9.60 -1.01 -18.22
N ALA A 135 -10.63 -0.21 -17.97
CA ALA A 135 -10.77 1.13 -18.55
C ALA A 135 -9.56 2.07 -18.35
N TRP A 136 -8.72 1.84 -17.34
CA TRP A 136 -7.51 2.62 -17.07
C TRP A 136 -6.32 2.27 -17.97
N GLU A 137 -6.32 1.09 -18.61
CA GLU A 137 -5.16 0.63 -19.38
C GLU A 137 -4.79 1.53 -20.56
N PRO A 138 -5.73 2.04 -21.39
CA PRO A 138 -5.38 2.89 -22.52
C PRO A 138 -4.66 4.17 -22.07
N ASP A 139 -5.14 4.79 -20.99
CA ASP A 139 -4.56 6.02 -20.43
C ASP A 139 -3.14 5.79 -19.92
N LEU A 140 -2.91 4.65 -19.24
CA LEU A 140 -1.58 4.31 -18.75
C LEU A 140 -0.63 3.88 -19.88
N LYS A 141 -1.12 3.18 -20.91
CA LYS A 141 -0.29 2.79 -22.07
C LYS A 141 0.32 3.99 -22.79
N GLN A 142 -0.36 5.13 -22.80
CA GLN A 142 0.15 6.37 -23.41
C GLN A 142 1.43 6.88 -22.72
N THR A 143 1.56 6.68 -21.41
CA THR A 143 2.74 7.14 -20.64
C THR A 143 3.86 6.11 -20.61
N LEU A 144 3.54 4.83 -20.83
CA LEU A 144 4.47 3.70 -20.70
C LEU A 144 5.37 3.42 -21.92
N LYS A 145 5.34 4.27 -22.95
CA LYS A 145 6.23 4.20 -24.14
C LYS A 145 6.31 2.81 -24.78
N GLY A 146 5.18 2.10 -24.85
CA GLY A 146 5.11 0.78 -25.50
C GLY A 146 5.46 -0.41 -24.62
N LYS A 147 5.71 -0.22 -23.31
CA LYS A 147 5.83 -1.35 -22.37
C LYS A 147 4.50 -2.11 -22.25
N GLU A 148 4.59 -3.43 -22.18
CA GLU A 148 3.48 -4.33 -21.89
C GLU A 148 2.97 -4.13 -20.45
N ILE A 149 1.65 -4.07 -20.25
CA ILE A 149 1.06 -4.07 -18.91
C ILE A 149 0.72 -5.50 -18.51
N ARG A 150 1.38 -6.00 -17.46
CA ARG A 150 1.07 -7.29 -16.83
C ARG A 150 0.22 -7.03 -15.59
N ARG A 151 -0.95 -7.65 -15.53
CA ARG A 151 -1.93 -7.40 -14.47
C ARG A 151 -1.85 -8.45 -13.38
N VAL A 152 -1.88 -8.01 -12.13
CA VAL A 152 -1.90 -8.89 -10.96
C VAL A 152 -2.97 -8.41 -9.97
N VAL A 153 -3.45 -9.32 -9.12
CA VAL A 153 -4.38 -8.97 -8.05
C VAL A 153 -3.58 -8.68 -6.78
N LEU A 154 -3.92 -7.58 -6.12
CA LEU A 154 -3.34 -7.22 -4.83
C LEU A 154 -4.33 -7.49 -3.71
N ASN A 155 -3.80 -7.93 -2.57
CA ASN A 155 -4.56 -7.89 -1.33
C ASN A 155 -4.95 -6.44 -1.01
N VAL A 156 -6.20 -6.26 -0.61
CA VAL A 156 -6.81 -4.96 -0.33
C VAL A 156 -6.15 -4.22 0.84
N ASP A 157 -5.69 -4.94 1.85
CA ASP A 157 -5.01 -4.38 3.02
C ASP A 157 -3.57 -3.97 2.65
N ASP A 158 -2.86 -4.84 1.92
CA ASP A 158 -1.53 -4.55 1.39
C ASP A 158 -1.55 -3.34 0.46
N TYR A 159 -2.53 -3.27 -0.46
CA TYR A 159 -2.71 -2.10 -1.33
C TYR A 159 -2.95 -0.83 -0.51
N ALA A 160 -3.90 -0.86 0.45
CA ALA A 160 -4.25 0.32 1.24
C ALA A 160 -3.04 0.87 2.01
N ARG A 161 -2.20 -0.03 2.53
CA ARG A 161 -0.98 0.30 3.24
C ARG A 161 0.13 0.80 2.30
N TYR A 162 0.57 -0.05 1.39
CA TYR A 162 1.78 0.20 0.60
C TYR A 162 1.58 1.29 -0.47
N SER A 163 0.36 1.47 -0.98
CA SER A 163 0.09 2.59 -1.91
C SER A 163 0.30 3.95 -1.27
N VAL A 164 0.02 4.12 0.03
CA VAL A 164 0.29 5.39 0.73
C VAL A 164 1.77 5.50 1.05
N GLU A 165 2.34 4.45 1.63
CA GLU A 165 3.74 4.41 2.08
C GLU A 165 4.73 4.67 0.95
N PHE A 166 4.59 3.95 -0.17
CA PHE A 166 5.52 4.06 -1.30
C PHE A 166 5.50 5.45 -1.94
N TYR A 167 4.32 6.03 -2.15
CA TYR A 167 4.21 7.37 -2.73
C TYR A 167 4.66 8.47 -1.77
N ASN A 168 4.44 8.32 -0.46
CA ASN A 168 4.97 9.24 0.54
C ASN A 168 6.49 9.17 0.61
N LEU A 169 7.07 7.97 0.55
CA LEU A 169 8.51 7.79 0.55
C LEU A 169 9.15 8.36 -0.72
N ALA A 170 8.58 8.09 -1.90
CA ALA A 170 9.08 8.67 -3.14
C ALA A 170 9.08 10.20 -3.13
N ARG A 171 8.06 10.82 -2.52
CA ARG A 171 7.96 12.28 -2.35
C ARG A 171 8.97 12.83 -1.36
N SER A 172 9.17 12.17 -0.21
CA SER A 172 10.15 12.62 0.78
C SER A 172 11.57 12.54 0.24
N VAL A 173 11.89 11.49 -0.52
CA VAL A 173 13.16 11.30 -1.23
C VAL A 173 13.36 12.34 -2.35
N SER A 174 12.31 12.67 -3.10
CA SER A 174 12.39 13.64 -4.22
C SER A 174 12.37 15.10 -3.77
N GLY A 175 11.62 15.43 -2.72
CA GLY A 175 11.56 16.77 -2.12
C GLY A 175 12.82 17.14 -1.35
N ALA A 176 13.50 16.13 -0.81
CA ALA A 176 14.82 16.21 -0.21
C ALA A 176 15.93 16.68 -1.16
N GLY A 177 15.79 16.45 -2.48
CA GLY A 177 16.83 16.74 -3.48
C GLY A 177 16.72 18.10 -4.17
N LYS A 178 15.65 18.87 -3.94
CA LYS A 178 15.43 20.17 -4.61
C LYS A 178 15.67 21.35 -3.68
N HIS A 179 16.93 21.57 -3.36
CA HIS A 179 17.41 22.86 -2.89
C HIS A 179 18.53 23.36 -3.81
N ASP A 180 18.19 23.68 -5.06
CA ASP A 180 18.53 24.98 -5.67
C ASP A 180 17.81 25.17 -7.05
N GLN A 181 17.39 26.41 -7.30
CA GLN A 181 16.94 27.04 -8.55
C GLN A 181 15.58 26.71 -9.22
N SER A 182 14.66 27.66 -9.02
CA SER A 182 13.74 28.28 -10.01
C SER A 182 12.67 27.46 -10.75
N GLY A 183 11.42 27.88 -10.59
CA GLY A 183 10.55 28.20 -11.74
C GLY A 183 9.43 27.24 -12.13
N LYS A 184 8.21 27.53 -11.63
CA LYS A 184 6.88 27.35 -12.26
C LYS A 184 6.54 26.02 -12.97
N GLY A 185 5.53 25.33 -12.42
CA GLY A 185 4.57 24.53 -13.21
C GLY A 185 4.02 23.31 -12.48
N GLY A 186 2.73 23.33 -12.12
CA GLY A 186 2.00 22.14 -11.64
C GLY A 186 1.24 22.26 -10.31
N GLY A 187 0.78 23.46 -9.93
CA GLY A 187 -0.10 23.65 -8.78
C GLY A 187 -1.57 23.42 -9.16
N ALA A 188 -2.06 22.18 -9.02
CA ALA A 188 -3.51 21.90 -9.09
C ALA A 188 -3.98 20.67 -8.29
N ASN A 189 -3.14 20.13 -7.38
CA ASN A 189 -3.53 19.01 -6.49
C ASN A 189 -3.13 19.25 -5.02
N PHE A 190 -2.65 20.45 -4.70
CA PHE A 190 -2.14 20.80 -3.38
C PHE A 190 -3.26 21.25 -2.44
N GLU A 191 -4.19 22.07 -2.95
CA GLU A 191 -5.23 22.72 -2.15
C GLU A 191 -6.33 21.75 -1.66
N GLN A 192 -6.63 20.73 -2.47
CA GLN A 192 -7.65 19.72 -2.14
C GLN A 192 -7.15 18.63 -1.17
N LEU A 193 -5.83 18.42 -1.08
CA LEU A 193 -5.21 17.54 -0.09
C LEU A 193 -4.93 18.29 1.24
N LEU A 194 -4.69 19.60 1.17
CA LEU A 194 -4.54 20.48 2.32
C LEU A 194 -5.81 20.57 3.18
N GLU A 195 -7.00 20.53 2.57
CA GLU A 195 -8.29 20.54 3.30
C GLU A 195 -8.48 19.33 4.24
N LEU A 196 -7.83 18.19 3.96
CA LEU A 196 -7.86 17.00 4.83
C LEU A 196 -6.78 17.02 5.93
N GLY A 197 -5.82 17.94 5.85
CA GLY A 197 -4.71 18.10 6.79
C GLY A 197 -4.69 19.44 7.54
N LYS A 198 -5.76 20.25 7.46
CA LYS A 198 -5.91 21.52 8.20
C LYS A 198 -6.17 21.28 9.70
N LEU A 199 -5.15 20.79 10.38
CA LEU A 199 -4.78 21.19 11.73
C LEU A 199 -3.25 21.37 11.69
N SER A 200 -2.82 22.60 11.99
CA SER A 200 -1.45 23.04 12.31
C SER A 200 -0.34 22.96 11.23
N SER A 201 -0.25 24.02 10.42
CA SER A 201 0.80 24.24 9.43
C SER A 201 2.11 24.81 10.02
N ILE A 202 2.95 23.93 10.56
CA ILE A 202 4.45 23.93 10.48
C ILE A 202 4.95 22.47 10.21
N GLU A 203 4.04 21.51 10.10
CA GLU A 203 4.21 20.09 10.43
C GLU A 203 4.45 19.15 9.24
N ALA A 204 4.44 19.63 7.99
CA ALA A 204 4.40 18.73 6.82
C ALA A 204 5.65 17.86 6.64
N ASN A 205 6.87 18.42 6.81
CA ASN A 205 8.11 17.63 6.73
C ASN A 205 8.25 16.67 7.92
N ASP A 206 7.88 17.11 9.11
CA ASP A 206 7.90 16.25 10.30
C ASP A 206 6.88 15.13 10.18
N GLN A 207 5.67 15.38 9.68
CA GLN A 207 4.62 14.37 9.52
C GLN A 207 5.03 13.26 8.54
N HIS A 208 5.75 13.60 7.46
CA HIS A 208 6.32 12.58 6.56
C HIS A 208 7.41 11.76 7.25
N VAL A 209 8.28 12.39 8.04
CA VAL A 209 9.31 11.68 8.80
C VAL A 209 8.70 10.80 9.90
N VAL A 210 7.65 11.28 10.58
CA VAL A 210 6.85 10.49 11.54
C VAL A 210 6.29 9.26 10.84
N SER A 211 5.66 9.43 9.67
CA SER A 211 5.09 8.30 8.92
C SER A 211 6.15 7.27 8.53
N ILE A 212 7.35 7.70 8.12
CA ILE A 212 8.46 6.79 7.80
C ILE A 212 8.93 6.04 9.06
N VAL A 213 9.08 6.72 10.20
CA VAL A 213 9.50 6.09 11.44
C VAL A 213 8.47 5.11 11.96
N ASP A 214 7.19 5.49 11.96
CA ASP A 214 6.08 4.62 12.38
C ASP A 214 6.00 3.39 11.48
N TRP A 215 6.16 3.57 10.16
CA TRP A 215 6.27 2.47 9.21
C TRP A 215 7.43 1.53 9.54
N LEU A 216 8.64 2.08 9.77
CA LEU A 216 9.83 1.28 10.10
C LEU A 216 9.61 0.45 11.36
N LEU A 217 9.01 1.03 12.40
CA LEU A 217 8.74 0.35 13.66
C LEU A 217 7.68 -0.73 13.50
N GLN A 218 6.57 -0.42 12.84
CA GLN A 218 5.51 -1.39 12.57
C GLN A 218 6.02 -2.54 11.71
N TYR A 219 6.81 -2.23 10.69
CA TYR A 219 7.36 -3.22 9.78
C TYR A 219 8.39 -4.11 10.48
N ALA A 220 9.27 -3.55 11.31
CA ALA A 220 10.18 -4.34 12.14
C ALA A 220 9.42 -5.29 13.07
N PHE A 221 8.33 -4.82 13.67
CA PHE A 221 7.48 -5.65 14.53
C PHE A 221 6.85 -6.83 13.76
N GLU A 222 6.28 -6.57 12.58
CA GLU A 222 5.65 -7.60 11.74
C GLU A 222 6.64 -8.64 11.24
N GLN A 223 7.84 -8.21 10.86
CA GLN A 223 8.93 -9.11 10.47
C GLN A 223 9.59 -9.81 11.67
N ARG A 224 9.14 -9.53 12.89
CA ARG A 224 9.73 -10.03 14.14
C ARG A 224 11.23 -9.75 14.24
N ALA A 225 11.65 -8.58 13.73
CA ALA A 225 13.03 -8.15 13.81
C ALA A 225 13.41 -7.89 15.27
N SER A 226 14.57 -8.39 15.70
CA SER A 226 15.12 -8.14 17.03
C SER A 226 15.71 -6.74 17.15
N ASP A 227 16.29 -6.23 16.05
CA ASP A 227 16.99 -4.95 16.01
C ASP A 227 16.70 -4.20 14.70
N ILE A 228 16.58 -2.87 14.81
CA ILE A 228 16.56 -1.95 13.67
C ILE A 228 17.89 -1.20 13.65
N HIS A 229 18.66 -1.39 12.60
CA HIS A 229 19.93 -0.70 12.36
C HIS A 229 19.70 0.45 11.39
N LEU A 230 19.92 1.68 11.87
CA LEU A 230 19.98 2.88 11.03
C LEU A 230 21.45 3.25 10.84
N GLU A 231 21.93 3.26 9.59
CA GLU A 231 23.31 3.53 9.22
C GLU A 231 23.43 4.77 8.32
N PRO A 232 23.43 5.98 8.89
CA PRO A 232 23.65 7.19 8.12
C PRO A 232 25.08 7.21 7.53
N ARG A 233 25.19 7.45 6.22
CA ARG A 233 26.47 7.80 5.56
C ARG A 233 26.35 9.14 4.85
N ARG A 234 27.44 9.58 4.20
CA ARG A 234 27.55 10.91 3.59
C ARG A 234 26.56 11.11 2.45
N ASP A 235 26.40 10.10 1.60
CA ASP A 235 25.58 10.20 0.37
C ASP A 235 24.19 9.60 0.57
N SER A 236 24.13 8.42 1.18
CA SER A 236 22.92 7.69 1.51
C SER A 236 23.06 6.96 2.84
N GLY A 237 21.95 6.64 3.49
CA GLY A 237 21.90 5.87 4.72
C GLY A 237 21.15 4.56 4.51
N LYS A 238 21.67 3.47 5.05
CA LYS A 238 21.02 2.16 4.99
C LYS A 238 20.17 1.91 6.22
N VAL A 239 19.04 1.25 6.04
CA VAL A 239 18.25 0.63 7.10
C VAL A 239 18.38 -0.86 6.97
N ARG A 240 18.72 -1.54 8.07
CA ARG A 240 18.83 -3.00 8.12
C ARG A 240 18.06 -3.54 9.32
N PHE A 241 17.42 -4.69 9.16
CA PHE A 241 16.80 -5.39 10.27
C PHE A 241 17.61 -6.62 10.63
N ARG A 242 17.70 -6.93 11.93
CA ARG A 242 18.16 -8.23 12.38
C ARG A 242 16.96 -9.14 12.56
N ILE A 243 16.86 -10.17 11.74
CA ILE A 243 15.78 -11.17 11.79
C ILE A 243 16.45 -12.53 11.99
N ASP A 244 16.04 -13.25 13.04
CA ASP A 244 16.64 -14.55 13.41
C ASP A 244 18.18 -14.54 13.47
N GLY A 245 18.75 -13.42 13.91
CA GLY A 245 20.19 -13.22 14.06
C GLY A 245 20.93 -12.72 12.80
N ILE A 246 20.28 -12.69 11.64
CA ILE A 246 20.87 -12.29 10.35
C ILE A 246 20.46 -10.85 10.01
N LEU A 247 21.40 -10.06 9.48
CA LEU A 247 21.15 -8.71 9.01
C LEU A 247 20.62 -8.71 7.58
N HIS A 248 19.48 -8.07 7.37
CA HIS A 248 18.84 -7.88 6.07
C HIS A 248 18.83 -6.40 5.69
N ASP A 249 19.29 -6.06 4.48
CA ASP A 249 19.15 -4.71 3.93
C ASP A 249 17.67 -4.46 3.61
N VAL A 250 17.06 -3.50 4.30
CA VAL A 250 15.61 -3.23 4.24
C VAL A 250 15.30 -2.05 3.32
N ASN A 251 16.08 -0.97 3.44
CA ASN A 251 15.88 0.20 2.62
C ASN A 251 17.15 1.06 2.59
N GLU A 252 17.21 1.97 1.62
CA GLU A 252 18.23 2.99 1.52
C GLU A 252 17.57 4.36 1.36
N PHE A 253 17.92 5.29 2.25
CA PHE A 253 17.40 6.65 2.25
C PHE A 253 18.48 7.65 1.86
N PRO A 254 18.15 8.75 1.17
CA PRO A 254 19.05 9.89 1.03
C PRO A 254 19.52 10.39 2.40
N ALA A 255 20.74 10.94 2.45
CA ALA A 255 21.38 11.35 3.70
C ALA A 255 20.52 12.30 4.56
N ASN A 256 19.75 13.20 3.95
CA ASN A 256 18.89 14.13 4.67
C ASN A 256 17.63 13.47 5.26
N VAL A 257 17.01 12.53 4.55
CA VAL A 257 15.91 11.73 5.10
C VAL A 257 16.42 10.89 6.28
N MET A 258 17.58 10.25 6.14
CA MET A 258 18.19 9.48 7.22
C MET A 258 18.51 10.34 8.45
N ALA A 259 18.98 11.58 8.26
CA ALA A 259 19.22 12.52 9.35
C ALA A 259 17.92 12.91 10.07
N ALA A 260 16.83 13.09 9.32
CA ALA A 260 15.51 13.39 9.88
C ALA A 260 14.94 12.20 10.66
N VAL A 261 15.02 10.98 10.10
CA VAL A 261 14.63 9.73 10.79
C VAL A 261 15.42 9.55 12.08
N SER A 262 16.75 9.73 12.04
CA SER A 262 17.61 9.65 13.23
C SER A 262 17.20 10.66 14.31
N SER A 263 16.84 11.89 13.90
CA SER A 263 16.38 12.93 14.82
C SER A 263 15.02 12.57 15.43
N ARG A 264 14.10 11.99 14.65
CA ARG A 264 12.81 11.53 15.16
C ARG A 264 12.96 10.39 16.17
N ILE A 265 13.83 9.42 15.91
CA ILE A 265 14.13 8.34 16.87
C ILE A 265 14.71 8.93 18.17
N LYS A 266 15.60 9.93 18.08
CA LYS A 266 16.08 10.65 19.27
C LYS A 266 14.96 11.29 20.07
N ILE A 267 14.01 11.95 19.40
CA ILE A 267 12.85 12.56 20.06
C ILE A 267 12.00 11.49 20.76
N LEU A 268 11.68 10.38 20.07
CA LEU A 268 10.89 9.28 20.63
C LEU A 268 11.56 8.66 21.86
N GLY A 269 12.87 8.42 21.79
CA GLY A 269 13.67 7.91 22.91
C GLY A 269 14.06 8.97 23.95
N ARG A 270 13.52 10.20 23.86
CA ARG A 270 13.80 11.34 24.75
C ARG A 270 15.29 11.70 24.87
N MET A 271 16.05 11.48 23.80
CA MET A 271 17.45 11.85 23.67
C MET A 271 17.61 13.30 23.19
N ASN A 272 18.80 13.87 23.38
CA ASN A 272 19.12 15.21 22.91
C ASN A 272 19.43 15.20 21.40
N VAL A 273 18.56 15.84 20.61
CA VAL A 273 18.68 15.94 19.14
C VAL A 273 19.89 16.76 18.71
N ALA A 274 20.24 17.82 19.45
CA ALA A 274 21.36 18.70 19.14
C ALA A 274 22.72 18.02 19.40
N GLU A 275 22.76 17.07 20.33
CA GLU A 275 23.97 16.30 20.66
C GLU A 275 24.19 15.20 19.62
N LYS A 276 25.38 15.20 19.00
CA LYS A 276 25.78 14.27 17.91
C LYS A 276 27.15 13.64 18.11
N ARG A 277 27.91 14.06 19.14
CA ARG A 277 29.31 13.68 19.36
C ARG A 277 29.46 12.57 20.39
N ARG A 278 28.51 12.47 21.33
CA ARG A 278 28.53 11.46 22.40
C ARG A 278 27.47 10.39 22.16
N PRO A 279 27.72 9.13 22.57
CA PRO A 279 26.70 8.10 22.64
C PRO A 279 25.52 8.56 23.51
N GLN A 280 24.31 8.16 23.13
CA GLN A 280 23.08 8.46 23.84
C GLN A 280 22.20 7.22 23.84
N ASP A 281 21.57 6.96 24.98
CA ASP A 281 20.64 5.85 25.18
C ASP A 281 19.27 6.41 25.60
N GLY A 282 18.22 5.89 24.98
CA GLY A 282 16.82 6.26 25.24
C GLY A 282 15.96 5.02 25.50
N ARG A 283 14.71 5.23 25.91
CA ARG A 283 13.74 4.15 26.14
C ARG A 283 12.35 4.53 25.65
#